data_AF-A0A7S3ZCB4-F1
#
_entry.id   AF-A0A7S3ZCB4-F1
#
_cell.length_a   1.000
_cell.length_b   1.000
_cell.length_c   1.000
_cell.angle_alpha   90.00
_cell.angle_beta   90.00
_cell.angle_gamma   90.00
#
_symmetry.space_group_name_H-M   'P 1'
#
loop_
_entity.id
_entity.type
_entity.pdbx_description
1 polymer ?
#
loop_
_entity_poly.entity_id
_entity_poly.type
_entity_poly.pdbx_seq_one_letter_code
_entity_poly.pdbx_strand_id
1 'polypeptide(L)'
;MSTSPEIAPPQMILDYWFAAPKSEWDRDSGPPEHIEEINLALWWGREPCGVREIDPQTRVRIDEEMATLFQGTIMAAEKGTLLEGVSEWTSDELKESVGGLALLILNGFIHPSIHRNDQRKVLANERVSETLAKMMIDLNADTSEEFGLYERLFIYRTLLKSGFREKKDLGQDKVKQLLSETQVNVVTAPALACLQQYATDLEEAWSIFDLNPYRRKVMGNNSTEEELEFMEAKPWGHV
;
A
#
# COMPACT_ATOMS: atom_id res chain seq x y z
N MET A 1 35.13 -6.97 3.23
CA MET A 1 34.31 -7.10 4.46
C MET A 1 32.90 -6.72 4.06
N SER A 2 31.92 -7.63 4.20
CA SER A 2 30.51 -7.31 3.94
C SER A 2 29.96 -6.72 5.24
N THR A 3 29.74 -5.42 5.27
CA THR A 3 28.95 -4.78 6.32
C THR A 3 27.52 -5.28 6.19
N SER A 4 26.89 -5.69 7.29
CA SER A 4 25.46 -5.99 7.30
C SER A 4 24.69 -4.79 6.73
N PRO A 5 23.69 -5.01 5.87
CA PRO A 5 22.91 -3.91 5.30
C PRO A 5 22.23 -3.13 6.43
N GLU A 6 22.28 -1.80 6.33
CA GLU A 6 21.72 -0.87 7.30
C GLU A 6 20.18 -0.96 7.34
N ILE A 7 19.59 -0.86 8.53
CA ILE A 7 18.13 -0.83 8.69
C ILE A 7 17.68 0.62 8.55
N ALA A 8 16.86 0.90 7.54
CA ALA A 8 16.30 2.22 7.32
C ALA A 8 15.34 2.61 8.47
N PRO A 9 15.39 3.86 8.94
CA PRO A 9 14.45 4.37 9.94
C PRO A 9 13.04 4.52 9.35
N PRO A 10 11.98 4.50 10.17
CA PRO A 10 10.59 4.63 9.72
C PRO A 10 10.33 5.83 8.81
N GLN A 11 10.83 7.01 9.20
CA GLN A 11 10.61 8.25 8.45
C GLN A 11 11.20 8.17 7.03
N MET A 12 12.34 7.50 6.84
CA MET A 12 12.94 7.34 5.52
C MET A 12 12.06 6.51 4.57
N ILE A 13 11.34 5.52 5.09
CA ILE A 13 10.40 4.72 4.29
C ILE A 13 9.23 5.59 3.84
N LEU A 14 8.67 6.39 4.76
CA LEU A 14 7.55 7.28 4.44
C LEU A 14 7.98 8.40 3.48
N ASP A 15 9.12 9.03 3.73
CA ASP A 15 9.68 10.07 2.86
C ASP A 15 9.87 9.54 1.45
N TYR A 16 10.42 8.33 1.29
CA TYR A 16 10.56 7.72 -0.04
C TYR A 16 9.20 7.42 -0.67
N TRP A 17 8.28 6.83 0.09
CA TRP A 17 6.98 6.38 -0.42
C TRP A 17 6.09 7.54 -0.87
N PHE A 18 6.14 8.67 -0.17
CA PHE A 18 5.31 9.83 -0.45
C PHE A 18 5.99 10.88 -1.33
N ALA A 19 7.32 10.93 -1.41
CA ALA A 19 8.05 11.92 -2.21
C ALA A 19 8.42 11.47 -3.64
N ALA A 20 7.87 10.37 -4.14
CA ALA A 20 8.26 9.69 -5.38
C ALA A 20 9.73 9.20 -5.41
N PRO A 21 10.02 8.14 -6.19
CA PRO A 21 11.38 7.64 -6.36
C PRO A 21 12.31 8.73 -6.91
N LYS A 22 13.33 9.10 -6.13
CA LYS A 22 14.31 10.14 -6.51
C LYS A 22 15.11 9.77 -7.77
N SER A 23 15.11 8.50 -8.17
CA SER A 23 15.76 8.01 -9.39
C SER A 23 15.10 8.51 -10.68
N GLU A 24 13.83 8.95 -10.63
CA GLU A 24 13.09 9.45 -11.79
C GLU A 24 13.25 10.96 -12.01
N TRP A 25 14.01 11.64 -11.16
CA TRP A 25 14.39 13.03 -11.38
C TRP A 25 15.88 13.25 -11.21
N ASP A 26 16.45 14.07 -12.06
CA ASP A 26 17.80 14.56 -11.83
C ASP A 26 17.76 15.39 -10.55
N ARG A 27 18.64 15.11 -9.57
CA ARG A 27 18.67 15.83 -8.28
C ARG A 27 18.84 17.34 -8.47
N ASP A 28 19.36 17.75 -9.63
CA ASP A 28 19.59 19.13 -10.03
C ASP A 28 18.43 19.77 -10.81
N SER A 29 17.42 18.99 -11.25
CA SER A 29 16.30 19.46 -12.08
C SER A 29 15.00 19.72 -11.30
N GLY A 30 14.95 19.37 -10.02
CA GLY A 30 13.74 19.44 -9.20
C GLY A 30 12.74 18.32 -9.53
N PRO A 31 11.63 18.23 -8.76
CA PRO A 31 10.58 17.24 -9.03
C PRO A 31 9.92 17.53 -10.40
N PRO A 32 9.61 16.50 -11.21
CA PRO A 32 8.94 16.66 -12.48
C PRO A 32 7.54 17.19 -12.23
N GLU A 33 7.00 17.92 -13.21
CA GLU A 33 5.64 18.47 -13.19
C GLU A 33 4.55 17.39 -12.98
N HIS A 34 4.91 16.11 -13.10
CA HIS A 34 4.04 14.93 -13.01
C HIS A 34 4.34 14.01 -11.80
N ILE A 35 5.01 14.49 -10.76
CA ILE A 35 5.32 13.68 -9.55
C ILE A 35 4.09 12.99 -8.96
N GLU A 36 2.96 13.69 -8.91
CA GLU A 36 1.70 13.17 -8.38
C GLU A 36 1.17 12.03 -9.25
N GLU A 37 1.30 12.13 -10.57
CA GLU A 37 0.92 11.05 -11.50
C GLU A 37 1.80 9.80 -11.31
N ILE A 38 3.11 9.98 -11.11
CA ILE A 38 4.05 8.87 -10.83
C ILE A 38 3.69 8.19 -9.52
N ASN A 39 3.44 8.97 -8.46
CA ASN A 39 3.02 8.44 -7.16
C ASN A 39 1.70 7.68 -7.27
N LEU A 40 0.69 8.26 -7.91
CA LEU A 40 -0.59 7.59 -8.13
C LEU A 40 -0.40 6.27 -8.89
N ALA A 41 0.40 6.27 -9.96
CA ALA A 41 0.65 5.07 -10.74
C ALA A 41 1.45 4.02 -9.95
N LEU A 42 2.37 4.45 -9.07
CA LEU A 42 3.10 3.57 -8.16
C LEU A 42 2.15 2.93 -7.14
N TRP A 43 1.31 3.74 -6.51
CA TRP A 43 0.40 3.38 -5.42
C TRP A 43 -0.77 2.52 -5.88
N TRP A 44 -1.30 2.78 -7.08
CA TRP A 44 -2.50 2.14 -7.60
C TRP A 44 -2.23 1.10 -8.69
N GLY A 45 -1.10 1.16 -9.39
CA GLY A 45 -0.81 0.25 -10.50
C GLY A 45 -1.69 0.53 -11.71
N ARG A 46 -2.32 -0.52 -12.27
CA ARG A 46 -3.33 -0.39 -13.34
C ARG A 46 -4.60 0.24 -12.76
N GLU A 47 -5.11 1.25 -13.44
CA GLU A 47 -6.11 2.23 -13.02
C GLU A 47 -7.44 1.71 -12.46
N PRO A 48 -7.93 2.22 -11.32
CA PRO A 48 -9.35 2.49 -11.13
C PRO A 48 -9.77 3.91 -11.61
N CYS A 49 -8.83 4.82 -11.89
CA CYS A 49 -9.10 6.27 -11.89
C CYS A 49 -8.45 7.09 -13.04
N GLY A 50 -8.06 6.50 -14.17
CA GLY A 50 -7.51 7.30 -15.29
C GLY A 50 -6.02 7.66 -15.16
N VAL A 51 -5.30 7.05 -14.22
CA VAL A 51 -3.88 7.28 -13.96
C VAL A 51 -2.98 6.47 -14.90
N ARG A 52 -2.22 7.15 -15.74
CA ARG A 52 -1.28 6.52 -16.68
C ARG A 52 -0.34 5.53 -15.98
N GLU A 53 -0.26 4.32 -16.52
CA GLU A 53 0.71 3.31 -16.05
C GLU A 53 2.15 3.82 -16.14
N ILE A 54 2.93 3.49 -15.10
CA ILE A 54 4.39 3.54 -15.16
C ILE A 54 4.84 2.52 -16.19
N ASP A 55 5.70 2.94 -17.13
CA ASP A 55 6.22 2.00 -18.12
C ASP A 55 7.03 0.87 -17.43
N PRO A 56 7.07 -0.34 -18.01
CA PRO A 56 7.68 -1.49 -17.35
C PRO A 56 9.15 -1.30 -16.96
N GLN A 57 9.93 -0.50 -17.70
CA GLN A 57 11.34 -0.29 -17.40
C GLN A 57 11.50 0.61 -16.17
N THR A 58 10.74 1.70 -16.14
CA THR A 58 10.68 2.59 -14.97
C THR A 58 10.21 1.83 -13.73
N ARG A 59 9.21 0.96 -13.86
CA ARG A 59 8.74 0.15 -12.74
C ARG A 59 9.84 -0.76 -12.17
N VAL A 60 10.60 -1.42 -13.04
CA VAL A 60 11.73 -2.25 -12.64
C VAL A 60 12.80 -1.43 -11.92
N ARG A 61 13.16 -0.25 -12.41
CA ARG A 61 14.14 0.63 -11.74
C ARG A 61 13.70 0.99 -10.32
N ILE A 62 12.43 1.37 -10.15
CA ILE A 62 11.86 1.73 -8.85
C ILE A 62 11.89 0.52 -7.90
N ASP A 63 11.52 -0.67 -8.38
CA ASP A 63 11.58 -1.90 -7.57
C ASP A 63 13.02 -2.24 -7.13
N GLU A 64 14.00 -2.11 -8.03
CA GLU A 64 15.42 -2.33 -7.73
C GLU A 64 15.97 -1.31 -6.74
N GLU A 65 15.56 -0.04 -6.87
CA GLU A 65 15.92 1.02 -5.94
C GLU A 65 15.35 0.72 -4.54
N MET A 66 14.06 0.41 -4.42
CA MET A 66 13.44 0.02 -3.15
C MET A 66 14.10 -1.21 -2.53
N ALA A 67 14.40 -2.23 -3.35
CA ALA A 67 15.08 -3.44 -2.88
C ALA A 67 16.48 -3.14 -2.33
N THR A 68 17.17 -2.17 -2.91
CA THR A 68 18.50 -1.74 -2.46
C THR A 68 18.41 -0.87 -1.20
N LEU A 69 17.58 0.17 -1.21
CA LEU A 69 17.43 1.12 -0.11
C LEU A 69 16.94 0.45 1.18
N PHE A 70 15.99 -0.49 1.04
CA PHE A 70 15.34 -1.11 2.19
C PHE A 70 15.80 -2.55 2.45
N GLN A 71 16.92 -2.98 1.85
CA GLN A 71 17.40 -4.36 1.97
C GLN A 71 17.55 -4.80 3.43
N GLY A 72 18.19 -3.98 4.27
CA GLY A 72 18.41 -4.30 5.69
C GLY A 72 17.10 -4.37 6.46
N THR A 73 16.19 -3.43 6.22
CA THR A 73 14.85 -3.40 6.82
C THR A 73 14.01 -4.60 6.42
N ILE A 74 13.99 -4.97 5.13
CA ILE A 74 13.27 -6.15 4.62
C ILE A 74 13.82 -7.42 5.28
N MET A 75 15.15 -7.58 5.31
CA MET A 75 15.79 -8.73 5.93
C MET A 75 15.50 -8.82 7.44
N ALA A 76 15.47 -7.69 8.15
CA ALA A 76 15.17 -7.64 9.57
C ALA A 76 13.69 -7.93 9.84
N ALA A 77 12.78 -7.42 9.02
CA ALA A 77 11.35 -7.72 9.08
C ALA A 77 11.07 -9.21 8.84
N GLU A 78 11.67 -9.81 7.81
CA GLU A 78 11.51 -11.24 7.50
C GLU A 78 12.05 -12.16 8.62
N LYS A 79 13.06 -11.71 9.37
CA LYS A 79 13.64 -12.43 10.51
C LYS A 79 12.94 -12.15 11.84
N GLY A 80 12.01 -11.21 11.89
CA GLY A 80 11.39 -10.75 13.13
C GLY A 80 12.34 -9.97 14.06
N THR A 81 13.48 -9.50 13.55
CA THR A 81 14.51 -8.78 14.33
C THR A 81 14.48 -7.27 14.10
N LEU A 82 13.46 -6.75 13.41
CA LEU A 82 13.36 -5.31 13.11
C LEU A 82 13.38 -4.45 14.37
N LEU A 83 12.78 -4.95 15.46
CA LEU A 83 12.71 -4.28 16.77
C LEU A 83 14.06 -4.25 17.51
N GLU A 84 15.05 -5.02 17.05
CA GLU A 84 16.37 -5.14 17.71
C GLU A 84 17.42 -4.19 17.10
N GLY A 85 17.11 -3.57 15.95
CA GLY A 85 18.10 -2.90 15.11
C GLY A 85 18.04 -1.37 15.06
N VAL A 86 16.92 -0.74 15.42
CA VAL A 86 16.78 0.74 15.53
C VAL A 86 15.79 1.06 16.65
N SER A 87 16.12 2.03 17.51
CA SER A 87 15.28 2.44 18.66
C SER A 87 13.90 3.00 18.27
N GLU A 88 13.74 3.42 17.02
CA GLU A 88 12.50 3.97 16.46
C GLU A 88 11.48 2.88 16.10
N TRP A 89 11.85 1.60 16.22
CA TRP A 89 10.98 0.44 15.99
C TRP A 89 10.44 -0.18 17.31
N THR A 90 10.31 0.55 18.42
CA THR A 90 9.94 -0.06 19.73
C THR A 90 8.44 -0.35 19.93
N SER A 91 8.09 -1.40 20.69
CA SER A 91 6.82 -2.16 20.57
C SER A 91 5.50 -1.44 20.82
N ASP A 92 5.50 -0.41 21.66
CA ASP A 92 4.26 0.25 22.11
C ASP A 92 3.99 1.50 21.25
N GLU A 93 5.01 2.31 20.99
CA GLU A 93 4.94 3.45 20.07
C GLU A 93 4.76 3.03 18.61
N LEU A 94 5.30 1.88 18.21
CA LEU A 94 5.19 1.38 16.83
C LEU A 94 3.74 1.24 16.36
N LYS A 95 2.80 0.88 17.25
CA LYS A 95 1.41 0.64 16.84
C LYS A 95 0.60 1.94 16.73
N GLU A 96 1.14 3.04 17.26
CA GLU A 96 0.45 4.32 17.45
C GLU A 96 1.10 5.48 16.68
N SER A 97 2.20 5.23 15.95
CA SER A 97 3.05 6.26 15.37
C SER A 97 3.44 6.00 13.90
N VAL A 98 4.25 6.92 13.37
CA VAL A 98 5.06 6.81 12.14
C VAL A 98 5.65 5.40 11.91
N GLY A 99 6.11 4.71 12.97
CA GLY A 99 6.65 3.35 12.86
C GLY A 99 5.64 2.33 12.32
N GLY A 100 4.38 2.42 12.75
CA GLY A 100 3.31 1.53 12.33
C GLY A 100 2.93 1.75 10.88
N LEU A 101 2.83 3.02 10.47
CA LEU A 101 2.58 3.34 9.08
C LEU A 101 3.74 2.88 8.19
N ALA A 102 5.00 3.10 8.59
CA ALA A 102 6.16 2.67 7.82
C ALA A 102 6.19 1.14 7.63
N LEU A 103 5.86 0.38 8.67
CA LEU A 103 5.72 -1.08 8.56
C LEU A 103 4.55 -1.50 7.67
N LEU A 104 3.42 -0.79 7.75
CA LEU A 104 2.27 -1.03 6.89
C LEU A 104 2.65 -0.80 5.42
N ILE A 105 3.33 0.31 5.11
CA ILE A 105 3.84 0.60 3.76
C ILE A 105 4.85 -0.46 3.31
N LEU A 106 5.80 -0.81 4.18
CA LEU A 106 6.81 -1.83 3.87
C LEU A 106 6.17 -3.17 3.50
N ASN A 107 5.23 -3.66 4.31
CA ASN A 107 4.63 -4.99 4.14
C ASN A 107 3.47 -5.00 3.13
N GLY A 108 2.66 -3.95 3.07
CA GLY A 108 1.47 -3.88 2.23
C GLY A 108 1.74 -3.39 0.81
N PHE A 109 2.88 -2.73 0.57
CA PHE A 109 3.13 -2.01 -0.68
C PHE A 109 4.52 -2.25 -1.24
N ILE A 110 5.58 -1.97 -0.48
CA ILE A 110 6.97 -2.10 -0.98
C ILE A 110 7.33 -3.57 -1.21
N HIS A 111 7.10 -4.45 -0.23
CA HIS A 111 7.45 -5.86 -0.32
C HIS A 111 6.68 -6.56 -1.47
N PRO A 112 5.35 -6.36 -1.63
CA PRO A 112 4.63 -6.85 -2.81
C PRO A 112 5.18 -6.30 -4.14
N SER A 113 5.62 -5.04 -4.16
CA SER A 113 6.24 -4.42 -5.33
C SER A 113 7.53 -5.13 -5.75
N ILE A 114 8.39 -5.51 -4.79
CA ILE A 114 9.67 -6.19 -5.05
C ILE A 114 9.45 -7.69 -5.34
N HIS A 115 8.46 -8.30 -4.72
CA HIS A 115 8.22 -9.75 -4.74
C HIS A 115 6.98 -10.17 -5.55
N ARG A 116 6.60 -9.42 -6.59
CA ARG A 116 5.40 -9.68 -7.43
C ARG A 116 5.28 -11.12 -7.94
N ASN A 117 6.42 -11.77 -8.19
CA ASN A 117 6.47 -13.14 -8.70
C ASN A 117 6.39 -14.21 -7.60
N ASP A 118 6.47 -13.83 -6.32
CA ASP A 118 6.36 -14.71 -5.16
C ASP A 118 5.08 -14.44 -4.39
N GLN A 119 3.99 -15.02 -4.88
CA GLN A 119 2.65 -14.86 -4.34
C GLN A 119 2.52 -15.30 -2.87
N ARG A 120 3.37 -16.22 -2.39
CA ARG A 120 3.36 -16.66 -0.99
C ARG A 120 3.88 -15.56 -0.07
N LYS A 121 4.97 -14.91 -0.46
CA LYS A 121 5.53 -13.77 0.28
C LYS A 121 4.56 -12.59 0.29
N VAL A 122 3.94 -12.29 -0.84
CA VAL A 122 2.92 -11.23 -0.94
C VAL A 122 1.79 -11.47 0.07
N LEU A 123 1.17 -12.65 0.09
CA LEU A 123 0.08 -12.96 1.02
C LEU A 123 0.47 -12.89 2.50
N ALA A 124 1.67 -13.36 2.83
CA ALA A 124 2.16 -13.34 4.20
C ALA A 124 2.24 -11.90 4.73
N ASN A 125 2.78 -10.98 3.91
CA ASN A 125 2.94 -9.58 4.27
C ASN A 125 1.64 -8.79 4.18
N GLU A 126 0.71 -9.16 3.29
CA GLU A 126 -0.67 -8.63 3.31
C GLU A 126 -1.35 -8.92 4.65
N ARG A 127 -1.24 -10.14 5.19
CA ARG A 127 -1.85 -10.46 6.49
C ARG A 127 -1.26 -9.65 7.64
N VAL A 128 0.05 -9.40 7.61
CA VAL A 128 0.74 -8.55 8.59
C VAL A 128 0.24 -7.11 8.51
N SER A 129 0.24 -6.53 7.31
CA SER A 129 -0.23 -5.15 7.08
C SER A 129 -1.72 -4.98 7.41
N GLU A 130 -2.59 -5.94 7.07
CA GLU A 130 -4.00 -5.93 7.47
C GLU A 130 -4.19 -5.92 9.00
N THR A 131 -3.37 -6.69 9.71
CA THR A 131 -3.44 -6.74 11.19
C THR A 131 -3.00 -5.41 11.78
N LEU A 132 -1.91 -4.85 11.26
CA LEU A 132 -1.40 -3.56 11.69
C LEU A 132 -2.37 -2.41 11.41
N ALA A 133 -2.97 -2.38 10.21
CA ALA A 133 -3.97 -1.38 9.84
C ALA A 133 -5.17 -1.39 10.79
N LYS A 134 -5.69 -2.59 11.12
CA LYS A 134 -6.78 -2.73 12.09
C LYS A 134 -6.35 -2.23 13.48
N MET A 135 -5.16 -2.61 13.94
CA MET A 135 -4.65 -2.17 15.24
C MET A 135 -4.51 -0.65 15.33
N MET A 136 -4.00 0.01 14.28
CA MET A 136 -3.92 1.47 14.22
C MET A 136 -5.29 2.13 14.34
N ILE A 137 -6.32 1.54 13.73
CA ILE A 137 -7.71 2.02 13.86
C ILE A 137 -8.29 1.76 15.26
N ASP A 138 -8.09 0.57 15.81
CA ASP A 138 -8.61 0.20 17.14
C ASP A 138 -8.03 1.12 18.24
N LEU A 139 -6.81 1.61 18.03
CA LEU A 139 -6.11 2.56 18.92
C LEU A 139 -6.38 4.03 18.59
N ASN A 140 -7.19 4.34 17.57
CA ASN A 140 -7.41 5.68 17.00
C ASN A 140 -6.13 6.39 16.48
N ALA A 141 -5.04 5.64 16.30
CA ALA A 141 -3.80 6.16 15.74
C ALA A 141 -3.96 6.62 14.29
N ASP A 142 -4.91 6.05 13.55
CA ASP A 142 -5.28 6.51 12.20
C ASP A 142 -5.82 7.96 12.16
N THR A 143 -6.13 8.54 13.31
CA THR A 143 -6.59 9.94 13.43
C THR A 143 -5.61 10.83 14.20
N SER A 144 -4.38 10.36 14.41
CA SER A 144 -3.29 11.16 15.00
C SER A 144 -3.06 12.44 14.19
N GLU A 145 -2.68 13.53 14.88
CA GLU A 145 -2.31 14.80 14.25
C GLU A 145 -1.08 14.67 13.32
N GLU A 146 -0.29 13.61 13.48
CA GLU A 146 0.85 13.30 12.62
C GLU A 146 0.45 12.79 11.23
N PHE A 147 -0.79 12.31 11.07
CA PHE A 147 -1.24 11.70 9.82
C PHE A 147 -2.16 12.61 9.01
N GLY A 148 -1.67 12.97 7.83
CA GLY A 148 -2.43 13.65 6.82
C GLY A 148 -3.35 12.72 6.03
N LEU A 149 -3.85 13.26 4.93
CA LEU A 149 -4.81 12.57 4.06
C LEU A 149 -4.25 11.27 3.47
N TYR A 150 -2.99 11.30 3.00
CA TYR A 150 -2.40 10.18 2.30
C TYR A 150 -2.06 9.04 3.25
N GLU A 151 -1.51 9.36 4.42
CA GLU A 151 -1.21 8.40 5.48
C GLU A 151 -2.47 7.59 5.84
N ARG A 152 -3.59 8.28 6.07
CA ARG A 152 -4.89 7.67 6.37
C ARG A 152 -5.42 6.81 5.23
N LEU A 153 -5.28 7.29 4.00
CA LEU A 153 -5.66 6.54 2.79
C LEU A 153 -4.95 5.19 2.72
N PHE A 154 -3.65 5.12 3.03
CA PHE A 154 -2.89 3.86 2.99
C PHE A 154 -3.32 2.87 4.07
N ILE A 155 -3.67 3.36 5.26
CA ILE A 155 -4.24 2.53 6.33
C ILE A 155 -5.57 1.91 5.85
N TYR A 156 -6.48 2.73 5.32
CA TYR A 156 -7.83 2.25 4.94
C TYR A 156 -7.81 1.38 3.69
N ARG A 157 -6.95 1.71 2.71
CA ARG A 157 -6.74 0.90 1.50
C ARG A 157 -6.28 -0.51 1.86
N THR A 158 -5.39 -0.66 2.83
CA THR A 158 -4.92 -1.97 3.29
C THR A 158 -6.08 -2.86 3.75
N LEU A 159 -7.05 -2.29 4.47
CA LEU A 159 -8.24 -3.02 4.91
C LEU A 159 -9.19 -3.37 3.76
N LEU A 160 -9.37 -2.49 2.77
CA LEU A 160 -10.20 -2.77 1.59
C LEU A 160 -9.70 -4.01 0.82
N LYS A 161 -8.38 -4.18 0.69
CA LYS A 161 -7.78 -5.36 0.03
C LYS A 161 -8.01 -6.69 0.77
N SER A 162 -8.50 -6.63 2.01
CA SER A 162 -8.60 -7.82 2.85
C SER A 162 -9.52 -8.88 2.25
N GLY A 163 -9.13 -10.14 2.46
CA GLY A 163 -9.94 -11.32 2.16
C GLY A 163 -10.94 -11.64 3.27
N PHE A 164 -11.03 -10.79 4.29
CA PHE A 164 -11.97 -10.92 5.40
C PHE A 164 -13.00 -9.80 5.32
N ARG A 165 -14.28 -10.17 5.19
CA ARG A 165 -15.41 -9.24 5.07
C ARG A 165 -15.41 -8.18 6.18
N GLU A 166 -15.23 -8.59 7.44
CA GLU A 166 -15.18 -7.69 8.59
C GLU A 166 -14.13 -6.56 8.43
N LYS A 167 -12.92 -6.91 7.99
CA LYS A 167 -11.85 -5.93 7.78
C LYS A 167 -12.16 -5.02 6.59
N LYS A 168 -12.69 -5.58 5.50
CA LYS A 168 -13.07 -4.82 4.32
C LYS A 168 -14.21 -3.84 4.63
N ASP A 169 -15.20 -4.25 5.42
CA ASP A 169 -16.31 -3.38 5.86
C ASP A 169 -15.78 -2.23 6.73
N LEU A 170 -14.88 -2.52 7.68
CA LEU A 170 -14.18 -1.48 8.47
C LEU A 170 -13.42 -0.50 7.57
N GLY A 171 -12.69 -1.00 6.57
CA GLY A 171 -11.99 -0.17 5.60
C GLY A 171 -12.94 0.75 4.83
N GLN A 172 -14.09 0.23 4.38
CA GLN A 172 -15.10 1.03 3.67
C GLN A 172 -15.71 2.12 4.55
N ASP A 173 -16.02 1.82 5.80
CA ASP A 173 -16.60 2.81 6.70
C ASP A 173 -15.60 3.94 6.99
N LYS A 174 -14.32 3.60 7.15
CA LYS A 174 -13.25 4.59 7.27
C LYS A 174 -13.05 5.42 6.01
N VAL A 175 -13.18 4.84 4.82
CA VAL A 175 -13.15 5.61 3.56
C VAL A 175 -14.34 6.57 3.46
N LYS A 176 -15.56 6.13 3.78
CA LYS A 176 -16.73 7.02 3.82
C LYS A 176 -16.53 8.18 4.80
N GLN A 177 -16.01 7.87 5.99
CA GLN A 177 -15.68 8.88 6.99
C GLN A 177 -14.65 9.88 6.44
N LEU A 178 -13.53 9.40 5.88
CA LEU A 178 -12.47 10.24 5.31
C LEU A 178 -13.01 11.20 4.26
N LEU A 179 -13.84 10.70 3.33
CA LEU A 179 -14.46 11.50 2.27
C LEU A 179 -15.44 12.54 2.84
N SER A 180 -16.15 12.22 3.92
CA SER A 180 -17.06 13.17 4.58
C SER A 180 -16.33 14.30 5.31
N GLU A 181 -15.18 13.99 5.94
CA GLU A 181 -14.36 14.95 6.69
C GLU A 181 -13.66 15.94 5.78
N THR A 182 -13.19 15.47 4.62
CA THR A 182 -12.31 16.29 3.80
C THR A 182 -13.04 17.50 3.21
N GLN A 183 -14.36 17.46 2.97
CA GLN A 183 -15.07 18.45 2.12
C GLN A 183 -14.36 18.72 0.77
N VAL A 184 -13.32 17.95 0.45
CA VAL A 184 -12.46 18.13 -0.70
C VAL A 184 -13.28 17.65 -1.88
N ASN A 185 -13.39 18.51 -2.88
CA ASN A 185 -13.97 18.11 -4.14
C ASN A 185 -13.13 16.95 -4.66
N VAL A 186 -13.72 15.77 -4.89
CA VAL A 186 -13.03 14.57 -5.37
C VAL A 186 -12.26 14.86 -6.68
N VAL A 187 -12.69 15.90 -7.41
CA VAL A 187 -12.02 16.46 -8.59
C VAL A 187 -10.62 17.03 -8.31
N THR A 188 -10.34 17.51 -7.09
CA THR A 188 -9.06 18.15 -6.72
C THR A 188 -8.12 17.24 -5.93
N ALA A 189 -8.50 15.99 -5.65
CA ALA A 189 -7.67 15.02 -4.94
C ALA A 189 -7.73 13.64 -5.62
N PRO A 190 -6.95 13.42 -6.70
CA PRO A 190 -7.02 12.20 -7.51
C PRO A 190 -6.84 10.92 -6.70
N ALA A 191 -5.98 10.90 -5.68
CA ALA A 191 -5.78 9.72 -4.83
C ALA A 191 -7.06 9.30 -4.08
N LEU A 192 -7.86 10.28 -3.63
CA LEU A 192 -9.15 10.00 -2.98
C LEU A 192 -10.18 9.48 -3.98
N ALA A 193 -10.20 10.02 -5.20
CA ALA A 193 -11.04 9.50 -6.28
C ALA A 193 -10.71 8.03 -6.56
N CYS A 194 -9.42 7.70 -6.66
CA CYS A 194 -8.95 6.32 -6.82
C CYS A 194 -9.39 5.43 -5.64
N LEU A 195 -9.24 5.90 -4.40
CA LEU A 195 -9.66 5.15 -3.21
C LEU A 195 -11.17 4.89 -3.18
N GLN A 196 -11.98 5.89 -3.53
CA GLN A 196 -13.43 5.77 -3.57
C GLN A 196 -13.89 4.79 -4.65
N GLN A 197 -13.32 4.90 -5.85
CA GLN A 197 -13.63 3.99 -6.95
C GLN A 197 -13.21 2.56 -6.58
N TYR A 198 -12.01 2.39 -6.04
CA TYR A 198 -11.52 1.10 -5.56
C TYR A 198 -12.44 0.48 -4.49
N ALA A 199 -12.91 1.27 -3.51
CA ALA A 199 -13.85 0.82 -2.49
C ALA A 199 -15.20 0.39 -3.08
N THR A 200 -15.66 1.09 -4.12
CA THR A 200 -16.91 0.78 -4.84
C THR A 200 -16.79 -0.52 -5.62
N ASP A 201 -15.69 -0.71 -6.33
CA ASP A 201 -15.48 -1.93 -7.13
C ASP A 201 -15.33 -3.18 -6.27
N LEU A 202 -14.66 -3.04 -5.13
CA LEU A 202 -14.58 -4.14 -4.17
C LEU A 202 -15.94 -4.42 -3.52
N GLU A 203 -16.77 -3.42 -3.24
CA GLU A 203 -18.15 -3.67 -2.78
C GLU A 203 -18.92 -4.54 -3.77
N GLU A 204 -18.82 -4.20 -5.05
CA GLU A 204 -19.48 -4.96 -6.11
C GLU A 204 -18.96 -6.40 -6.17
N ALA A 205 -17.64 -6.60 -6.11
CA ALA A 205 -17.04 -7.92 -6.07
C ALA A 205 -17.56 -8.76 -4.88
N TRP A 206 -17.60 -8.17 -3.69
CA TRP A 206 -18.10 -8.83 -2.48
C TRP A 206 -19.61 -9.09 -2.50
N SER A 207 -20.38 -8.28 -3.24
CA SER A 207 -21.82 -8.47 -3.43
C SER A 207 -22.11 -9.65 -4.36
N ILE A 208 -21.32 -9.81 -5.42
CA ILE A 208 -21.52 -10.86 -6.43
C ILE A 208 -20.90 -12.19 -5.97
N PHE A 209 -19.66 -12.17 -5.48
CA PHE A 209 -18.86 -13.38 -5.26
C PHE A 209 -18.69 -13.76 -3.78
N ASP A 210 -19.08 -12.90 -2.84
CA ASP A 210 -18.77 -13.04 -1.39
C ASP A 210 -17.27 -13.20 -1.09
N LEU A 211 -16.41 -12.69 -1.99
CA LEU A 211 -14.96 -12.69 -1.87
C LEU A 211 -14.31 -11.65 -2.78
N ASN A 212 -13.01 -11.45 -2.60
CA ASN A 212 -12.16 -10.69 -3.52
C ASN A 212 -11.62 -11.63 -4.64
N PRO A 213 -12.11 -11.55 -5.89
CA PRO A 213 -11.77 -12.49 -6.97
C PRO A 213 -10.29 -12.41 -7.38
N TYR A 214 -9.64 -11.27 -7.21
CA TYR A 214 -8.23 -11.06 -7.53
C TYR A 214 -7.29 -11.90 -6.67
N ARG A 215 -7.78 -12.43 -5.53
CA ARG A 215 -7.02 -13.32 -4.64
C ARG A 215 -7.08 -14.79 -5.05
N ARG A 216 -7.96 -15.20 -5.99
CA ARG A 216 -8.13 -16.62 -6.40
C ARG A 216 -6.82 -17.28 -6.80
N LYS A 217 -6.13 -16.70 -7.79
CA LYS A 217 -4.86 -17.19 -8.32
C LYS A 217 -3.78 -17.24 -7.22
N VAL A 218 -3.75 -16.23 -6.37
CA VAL A 218 -2.82 -16.11 -5.25
C VAL A 218 -3.04 -17.21 -4.21
N MET A 219 -4.31 -17.55 -3.95
CA MET A 219 -4.72 -18.63 -3.04
C MET A 219 -4.63 -20.03 -3.67
N GLY A 220 -4.17 -20.15 -4.92
CA GLY A 220 -4.09 -21.42 -5.64
C GLY A 220 -5.44 -21.96 -6.12
N ASN A 221 -6.47 -21.11 -6.17
CA ASN A 221 -7.79 -21.44 -6.67
C ASN A 221 -7.94 -20.97 -8.12
N ASN A 222 -8.67 -21.74 -8.93
CA ASN A 222 -9.07 -21.29 -10.26
C ASN A 222 -10.21 -20.26 -10.13
N SER A 223 -10.14 -19.22 -10.95
CA SER A 223 -11.25 -18.28 -11.14
C SER A 223 -12.34 -18.92 -12.01
N THR A 224 -13.59 -18.59 -11.72
CA THR A 224 -14.74 -18.86 -12.61
C THR A 224 -14.71 -17.94 -13.83
N GLU A 225 -15.51 -18.24 -14.85
CA GLU A 225 -15.66 -17.38 -16.04
C GLU A 225 -16.20 -15.99 -15.66
N GLU A 226 -17.23 -15.92 -14.82
CA GLU A 226 -17.81 -14.66 -14.32
C GLU A 226 -16.78 -13.83 -13.53
N GLU A 227 -15.94 -14.47 -12.71
CA GLU A 227 -14.85 -13.78 -12.01
C GLU A 227 -13.80 -13.26 -13.00
N LEU A 228 -13.47 -14.01 -14.06
CA LEU A 228 -12.53 -13.56 -15.09
C LEU A 228 -13.08 -12.36 -15.87
N GLU A 229 -14.34 -12.41 -16.29
CA GLU A 229 -15.03 -11.30 -16.96
C GLU A 229 -15.08 -10.05 -16.06
N PHE A 230 -15.36 -10.23 -14.77
CA PHE A 230 -15.33 -9.13 -13.80
C PHE A 230 -13.94 -8.52 -13.69
N MET A 231 -12.90 -9.35 -13.56
CA MET A 231 -11.51 -8.89 -13.47
C MET A 231 -11.01 -8.24 -14.77
N GLU A 232 -11.51 -8.67 -15.92
CA GLU A 232 -11.21 -8.07 -17.22
C GLU A 232 -11.90 -6.71 -17.39
N ALA A 233 -13.14 -6.57 -16.93
CA ALA A 233 -13.86 -5.30 -16.89
C ALA A 233 -13.27 -4.32 -15.86
N LYS A 234 -12.63 -4.84 -14.80
CA LYS A 234 -12.07 -4.05 -13.70
C LYS A 234 -10.61 -4.42 -13.37
N PRO A 235 -9.64 -4.25 -14.29
CA PRO A 235 -8.30 -4.82 -14.19
C PRO A 235 -7.43 -4.34 -13.01
N TRP A 236 -7.92 -3.40 -12.20
CA TRP A 236 -7.20 -2.73 -11.12
C TRP A 236 -7.27 -3.41 -9.75
N GLY A 237 -8.00 -4.52 -9.63
CA GLY A 237 -7.93 -5.33 -8.41
C GLY A 237 -6.61 -6.12 -8.28
N HIS A 238 -5.80 -6.17 -9.34
CA HIS A 238 -4.43 -6.71 -9.32
C HIS A 238 -3.46 -5.70 -8.69
N VAL A 239 -3.16 -5.87 -7.40
CA VAL A 239 -2.04 -5.17 -6.74
C VAL A 239 -1.23 -6.17 -5.94
#